data_AF-A0A8T3P5V8-F1
#
_entry.id   AF-A0A8T3P5V8-F1
#
_cell.length_a   1.000
_cell.length_b   1.000
_cell.length_c   1.000
_cell.angle_alpha   90.00
_cell.angle_beta   90.00
_cell.angle_gamma   90.00
#
_symmetry.space_group_name_H-M   'P 1'
#
loop_
_entity.id
_entity.type
_entity.pdbx_description
1 polymer ?
#
loop_
_entity_poly.entity_id
_entity_poly.type
_entity_poly.pdbx_seq_one_letter_code
_entity_poly.pdbx_strand_id
1 'polypeptide(L)'
;MSRPHPAPEATPAEELPATSPPRVVRVPSVLGGGGARLGRALRRRPGRQHLTVGVGALVVLWLVLVFGRAATDAAEVSAHAAAVRAQNEALHAELDAGRREVALLQSEAFVALEARAYGLGGRGERWFRLAPGAPEPAVIVPLGADPEDAPPSRPIDDWMDLLFGD
;
A
#
# COMPACT_ATOMS: atom_id res chain seq x y z
N MET A 1 -13.32 -19.22 -22.05
CA MET A 1 -11.91 -19.54 -22.32
C MET A 1 -11.12 -19.31 -21.04
N SER A 2 -10.89 -20.39 -20.27
CA SER A 2 -10.25 -20.34 -18.95
C SER A 2 -8.76 -20.64 -19.09
N ARG A 3 -7.90 -19.77 -18.55
CA ARG A 3 -6.45 -20.03 -18.44
C ARG A 3 -6.17 -20.86 -17.19
N PRO A 4 -5.38 -21.95 -17.27
CA PRO A 4 -4.96 -22.72 -16.10
C PRO A 4 -3.81 -22.03 -15.33
N HIS A 5 -3.84 -22.16 -14.01
CA HIS A 5 -2.85 -21.69 -13.05
C HIS A 5 -1.75 -22.77 -12.87
N PRO A 6 -0.45 -22.46 -12.99
CA PRO A 6 0.60 -23.43 -12.69
C PRO A 6 0.92 -23.48 -11.18
N ALA A 7 1.10 -24.69 -10.66
CA ALA A 7 1.53 -24.98 -9.30
C ALA A 7 3.02 -24.66 -9.10
N PRO A 8 3.47 -24.27 -7.89
CA PRO A 8 4.90 -24.13 -7.60
C PRO A 8 5.55 -25.49 -7.31
N GLU A 9 6.59 -25.78 -8.10
CA GLU A 9 7.53 -26.89 -7.98
C GLU A 9 8.34 -26.83 -6.67
N ALA A 10 8.58 -28.00 -6.10
CA ALA A 10 9.54 -28.20 -5.02
C ALA A 10 10.97 -28.11 -5.56
N THR A 11 11.83 -27.31 -4.92
CA THR A 11 13.28 -27.28 -5.18
C THR A 11 14.04 -27.87 -3.98
N PRO A 12 15.13 -28.63 -4.22
CA PRO A 12 15.72 -29.56 -3.26
C PRO A 12 16.86 -28.95 -2.42
N ALA A 13 17.23 -29.74 -1.40
CA ALA A 13 18.35 -29.61 -0.46
C ALA A 13 19.62 -28.94 -1.01
N GLU A 14 20.10 -27.92 -0.28
CA GLU A 14 21.42 -27.30 -0.43
C GLU A 14 22.27 -27.57 0.83
N GLU A 15 23.03 -28.65 0.70
CA GLU A 15 24.44 -28.84 1.06
C GLU A 15 25.13 -27.92 2.10
N LEU A 16 25.61 -28.58 3.16
CA LEU A 16 26.56 -28.08 4.17
C LEU A 16 27.95 -27.78 3.59
N PRO A 17 28.65 -26.75 4.10
CA PRO A 17 30.12 -26.79 4.14
C PRO A 17 30.71 -26.84 5.56
N ALA A 18 31.45 -27.93 5.79
CA ALA A 18 32.74 -28.09 6.46
C ALA A 18 33.19 -27.13 7.60
N THR A 19 33.23 -27.70 8.80
CA THR A 19 34.39 -27.86 9.71
C THR A 19 35.50 -26.78 9.76
N SER A 20 35.65 -26.18 10.95
CA SER A 20 36.96 -25.97 11.59
C SER A 20 36.84 -25.99 13.13
N PRO A 21 37.74 -26.69 13.86
CA PRO A 21 37.54 -27.01 15.27
C PRO A 21 38.31 -26.09 16.23
N PRO A 22 37.84 -25.89 17.47
CA PRO A 22 38.72 -25.54 18.57
C PRO A 22 39.07 -26.76 19.43
N ARG A 23 40.33 -27.17 19.27
CA ARG A 23 41.30 -27.56 20.31
C ARG A 23 40.76 -28.27 21.56
N VAL A 24 41.00 -29.58 21.56
CA VAL A 24 40.96 -30.45 22.74
C VAL A 24 41.98 -29.98 23.77
N VAL A 25 41.52 -29.58 24.95
CA VAL A 25 42.32 -29.61 26.18
C VAL A 25 41.81 -30.79 27.00
N ARG A 26 42.60 -31.86 26.98
CA ARG A 26 42.38 -33.08 27.75
C ARG A 26 42.97 -32.87 29.14
N VAL A 27 42.15 -32.99 30.17
CA VAL A 27 42.56 -33.03 31.59
C VAL A 27 42.24 -34.45 32.11
N PRO A 28 43.07 -35.05 32.97
CA PRO A 28 43.31 -36.48 32.94
C PRO A 28 42.26 -37.34 33.65
N SER A 29 42.26 -38.59 33.20
CA SER A 29 41.54 -39.77 33.67
C SER A 29 41.76 -40.05 35.16
N VAL A 30 40.66 -40.36 35.86
CA VAL A 30 40.71 -41.22 37.05
C VAL A 30 39.84 -42.44 36.77
N LEU A 31 40.51 -43.58 36.67
CA LEU A 31 39.94 -44.91 36.76
C LEU A 31 39.09 -45.03 38.02
N GLY A 32 37.88 -45.56 37.89
CA GLY A 32 37.04 -45.84 39.04
C GLY A 32 35.83 -46.69 38.71
N GLY A 33 36.03 -48.00 38.65
CA GLY A 33 35.09 -48.95 39.23
C GLY A 33 33.77 -49.21 38.49
N GLY A 34 33.73 -50.35 37.80
CA GLY A 34 32.91 -51.46 38.26
C GLY A 34 31.40 -51.25 38.38
N GLY A 35 30.68 -52.01 37.55
CA GLY A 35 29.48 -52.68 38.03
C GLY A 35 28.21 -52.22 37.36
N ALA A 36 27.68 -53.09 36.51
CA ALA A 36 26.28 -53.13 36.16
C ALA A 36 25.41 -52.92 37.41
N ARG A 37 24.65 -51.84 37.43
CA ARG A 37 23.39 -51.77 38.16
C ARG A 37 22.38 -51.12 37.24
N LEU A 38 21.65 -51.97 36.52
CA LEU A 38 20.23 -51.77 36.21
C LEU A 38 19.51 -51.59 37.55
N GLY A 39 19.65 -50.39 38.11
CA GLY A 39 19.26 -50.05 39.46
C GLY A 39 18.23 -48.96 39.39
N ARG A 40 16.97 -49.38 39.28
CA ARG A 40 15.77 -48.61 39.58
C ARG A 40 15.69 -47.28 38.83
N ALA A 41 14.76 -47.25 37.87
CA ALA A 41 13.97 -46.05 37.63
C ALA A 41 13.35 -45.62 38.97
N LEU A 42 14.10 -44.86 39.75
CA LEU A 42 13.55 -44.01 40.78
C LEU A 42 12.62 -43.10 40.02
N ARG A 43 11.32 -43.42 40.11
CA ARG A 43 10.25 -42.42 40.04
C ARG A 43 10.73 -41.27 40.92
N ARG A 44 11.45 -40.31 40.33
CA ARG A 44 11.69 -39.02 40.95
C ARG A 44 10.28 -38.47 41.07
N ARG A 45 9.72 -38.57 42.28
CA ARG A 45 8.60 -37.73 42.67
C ARG A 45 8.98 -36.34 42.18
N PRO A 46 8.18 -35.66 41.36
CA PRO A 46 8.49 -34.30 40.96
C PRO A 46 8.61 -33.51 42.25
N GLY A 47 9.85 -33.22 42.65
CA GLY A 47 10.12 -32.34 43.76
C GLY A 47 9.44 -31.02 43.44
N ARG A 48 8.87 -30.37 44.46
CA ARG A 48 8.10 -29.12 44.34
C ARG A 48 8.72 -28.09 43.38
N GLN A 49 10.04 -28.11 43.22
CA GLN A 49 10.83 -27.31 42.27
C GLN A 49 10.45 -27.50 40.79
N HIS A 50 10.15 -28.71 40.32
CA HIS A 50 9.72 -28.92 38.92
C HIS A 50 8.30 -28.40 38.67
N LEU A 51 7.44 -28.47 39.69
CA LEU A 51 6.09 -27.90 39.65
C LEU A 51 6.14 -26.37 39.57
N THR A 52 6.98 -25.70 40.36
CA THR A 52 7.13 -24.24 40.32
C THR A 52 7.68 -23.75 38.98
N VAL A 53 8.63 -24.48 38.38
CA VAL A 53 9.17 -24.15 37.05
C VAL A 53 8.09 -24.32 35.97
N GLY A 54 7.32 -25.41 36.01
CA GLY A 54 6.23 -25.65 35.05
C GLY A 54 5.13 -24.58 35.14
N VAL A 55 4.72 -24.21 36.35
CA VAL A 55 3.73 -23.14 36.56
C VAL A 55 4.27 -21.78 36.10
N GLY A 56 5.52 -21.45 36.42
CA GLY A 56 6.15 -20.21 35.96
C GLY A 56 6.20 -20.11 34.44
N ALA A 57 6.60 -21.19 33.75
CA ALA A 57 6.61 -21.24 32.30
C ALA A 57 5.21 -21.05 31.70
N LEU A 58 4.19 -21.67 32.30
CA LEU A 58 2.80 -21.51 31.87
C LEU A 58 2.31 -20.06 32.03
N VAL A 59 2.65 -19.39 33.13
CA VAL A 59 2.29 -17.98 33.37
C VAL A 59 2.97 -17.06 32.36
N VAL A 60 4.26 -17.29 32.06
CA VAL A 60 4.98 -16.50 31.04
C VAL A 60 4.34 -16.70 29.67
N LEU A 61 4.07 -17.95 29.27
CA LEU A 61 3.40 -18.25 28.01
C LEU A 61 2.01 -17.58 27.94
N TRP A 62 1.25 -17.64 29.02
CA TRP A 62 -0.06 -16.99 29.12
C TRP A 62 0.04 -15.47 28.98
N LEU A 63 1.02 -14.82 29.64
CA LEU A 63 1.25 -13.38 29.50
C LEU A 63 1.57 -13.00 28.06
N VAL A 64 2.46 -13.74 27.39
CA VAL A 64 2.80 -13.49 25.98
C VAL A 64 1.55 -13.56 25.09
N LEU A 65 0.68 -14.54 25.31
CA LEU A 65 -0.58 -14.67 24.56
C LEU A 65 -1.53 -13.49 24.81
N VAL A 66 -1.71 -13.07 26.07
CA VAL A 66 -2.58 -11.94 26.42
C VAL A 66 -2.05 -10.62 25.87
N PHE A 67 -0.76 -10.35 26.02
CA PHE A 67 -0.14 -9.13 25.49
C PHE A 67 -0.13 -9.12 23.96
N GLY A 68 0.11 -10.28 23.32
CA GLY A 68 0.00 -10.42 21.87
C GLY A 68 -1.41 -10.06 21.39
N ARG A 69 -2.44 -10.59 22.06
CA ARG A 69 -3.84 -10.28 21.73
C ARG A 69 -4.20 -8.81 22.00
N ALA A 70 -3.75 -8.24 23.11
CA ALA A 70 -4.00 -6.83 23.42
C ALA A 70 -3.34 -5.89 22.40
N ALA A 71 -2.15 -6.23 21.90
CA ALA A 71 -1.47 -5.48 20.85
C ALA A 71 -2.19 -5.55 19.50
N THR A 72 -2.74 -6.71 19.13
CA THR A 72 -3.54 -6.85 17.90
C THR A 72 -4.85 -6.09 17.99
N ASP A 73 -5.57 -6.20 19.11
CA ASP A 73 -6.85 -5.51 19.30
C ASP A 73 -6.66 -3.98 19.25
N ALA A 74 -5.57 -3.47 19.83
CA ALA A 74 -5.24 -2.04 19.75
C ALA A 74 -4.87 -1.60 18.32
N ALA A 75 -4.14 -2.44 17.57
CA ALA A 75 -3.80 -2.16 16.18
C ALA A 75 -5.06 -2.12 15.29
N GLU A 76 -6.00 -3.06 15.47
CA GLU A 76 -7.25 -3.09 14.72
C GLU A 76 -8.13 -1.85 14.98
N VAL A 77 -8.27 -1.44 16.25
CA VAL A 77 -9.05 -0.24 16.60
C VAL A 77 -8.44 1.02 15.99
N SER A 78 -7.11 1.16 16.05
CA SER A 78 -6.43 2.32 15.47
C SER A 78 -6.51 2.34 13.94
N ALA A 79 -6.36 1.18 13.28
CA ALA A 79 -6.54 1.03 11.84
C ALA A 79 -7.97 1.38 11.41
N HIS A 80 -8.97 0.93 12.17
CA HIS A 80 -10.37 1.26 11.91
C HIS A 80 -10.64 2.76 12.04
N ALA A 81 -10.13 3.40 13.11
CA ALA A 81 -10.24 4.85 13.29
C ALA A 81 -9.57 5.63 12.16
N ALA A 82 -8.40 5.19 11.69
CA ALA A 82 -7.72 5.80 10.55
C ALA A 82 -8.53 5.64 9.25
N ALA A 83 -9.09 4.45 9.01
CA ALA A 83 -9.93 4.18 7.84
C ALA A 83 -11.19 5.05 7.81
N VAL A 84 -11.87 5.22 8.94
CA VAL A 84 -13.07 6.08 9.03
C VAL A 84 -12.71 7.55 8.79
N ARG A 85 -11.57 8.04 9.30
CA ARG A 85 -11.10 9.41 9.03
C ARG A 85 -10.81 9.62 7.54
N ALA A 86 -10.10 8.68 6.91
CA ALA A 86 -9.79 8.75 5.48
C ALA A 86 -11.08 8.76 4.63
N GLN A 87 -12.08 7.96 4.99
CA GLN A 87 -13.39 7.96 4.32
C GLN A 87 -14.10 9.32 4.48
N ASN A 88 -14.11 9.89 5.68
CA ASN A 88 -14.72 11.20 5.91
C ASN A 88 -14.01 12.30 5.11
N GLU A 89 -12.68 12.30 5.08
CA GLU A 89 -11.89 13.26 4.28
C GLU A 89 -12.20 13.15 2.79
N ALA A 90 -12.31 11.92 2.27
CA ALA A 90 -12.70 11.68 0.88
C ALA A 90 -14.12 12.22 0.58
N LEU A 91 -15.09 11.93 1.45
CA LEU A 91 -16.47 12.44 1.32
C LEU A 91 -16.51 13.97 1.38
N HIS A 92 -15.71 14.60 2.25
CA HIS A 92 -15.61 16.06 2.30
C HIS A 92 -15.04 16.64 1.01
N ALA A 93 -13.99 16.01 0.44
CA ALA A 93 -13.43 16.43 -0.82
C ALA A 93 -14.44 16.33 -1.97
N GLU A 94 -15.24 15.26 -2.03
CA GLU A 94 -16.31 15.09 -3.01
C GLU A 94 -17.41 16.15 -2.84
N LEU A 95 -17.85 16.42 -1.61
CA LEU A 95 -18.84 17.45 -1.32
C LEU A 95 -18.34 18.83 -1.73
N ASP A 96 -17.08 19.15 -1.46
CA ASP A 96 -16.51 20.44 -1.83
C ASP A 96 -16.32 20.57 -3.34
N ALA A 97 -15.96 19.48 -4.05
CA ALA A 97 -15.96 19.46 -5.51
C ALA A 97 -17.36 19.69 -6.08
N GLY A 98 -18.37 18.97 -5.58
CA GLY A 98 -19.76 19.13 -6.02
C GLY A 98 -20.32 20.52 -5.73
N ARG A 99 -19.99 21.12 -4.57
CA ARG A 99 -20.38 22.50 -4.26
C ARG A 99 -19.78 23.51 -5.24
N ARG A 100 -18.51 23.33 -5.64
CA ARG A 100 -17.87 24.19 -6.65
C ARG A 100 -18.55 24.04 -8.00
N GLU A 101 -18.91 22.82 -8.39
CA GLU A 101 -19.63 22.58 -9.64
C GLU A 101 -21.02 23.22 -9.64
N VAL A 102 -21.81 23.04 -8.58
CA VAL A 102 -23.12 23.68 -8.44
C VAL A 102 -22.98 25.20 -8.47
N ALA A 103 -21.98 25.78 -7.80
CA ALA A 103 -21.74 27.22 -7.83
C ALA A 103 -21.40 27.71 -9.25
N LEU A 104 -20.64 26.93 -10.03
CA LEU A 104 -20.34 27.23 -11.42
C LEU A 104 -21.60 27.15 -12.31
N LEU A 105 -22.40 26.10 -12.16
CA LEU A 105 -23.65 25.93 -12.92
C LEU A 105 -24.69 27.00 -12.60
N GLN A 106 -24.72 27.48 -11.35
CA GLN A 106 -25.60 28.56 -10.92
C GLN A 106 -25.05 29.96 -11.25
N SER A 107 -23.82 30.06 -11.75
CA SER A 107 -23.24 31.34 -12.12
C SER A 107 -24.02 31.99 -13.27
N GLU A 108 -24.16 33.31 -13.22
CA GLU A 108 -24.83 34.07 -14.30
C GLU A 108 -24.15 33.85 -15.65
N ALA A 109 -22.81 33.69 -15.66
CA ALA A 109 -22.05 33.41 -16.87
C ALA A 109 -22.44 32.07 -17.51
N PHE A 110 -22.56 31.01 -16.69
CA PHE A 110 -22.99 29.71 -17.17
C PHE A 110 -24.45 29.74 -17.65
N VAL A 111 -25.35 30.34 -16.88
CA VAL A 111 -26.77 30.49 -17.27
C VAL A 111 -26.89 31.28 -18.58
N ALA A 112 -26.12 32.36 -18.74
CA ALA A 112 -26.12 33.15 -19.96
C ALA A 112 -25.52 32.38 -21.15
N LEU A 113 -24.52 31.52 -20.93
CA LEU A 113 -23.97 30.65 -21.98
C LEU A 113 -25.01 29.64 -22.44
N GLU A 114 -25.72 29.00 -21.51
CA GLU A 114 -26.77 28.03 -21.82
C GLU A 114 -27.97 28.71 -22.47
N ALA A 115 -28.39 29.88 -21.98
CA ALA A 115 -29.43 30.69 -22.59
C ALA A 115 -29.10 31.05 -24.05
N ARG A 116 -27.83 31.37 -24.35
CA ARG A 116 -27.38 31.55 -25.74
C ARG A 116 -27.65 30.29 -26.53
N ALA A 117 -27.23 29.11 -26.07
CA ALA A 117 -27.45 27.85 -26.78
C ALA A 117 -28.92 27.59 -27.16
N TYR A 118 -29.87 28.12 -26.37
CA TYR A 118 -31.31 28.03 -26.65
C TYR A 118 -31.93 29.19 -27.46
N GLY A 119 -31.15 30.13 -28.01
CA GLY A 119 -31.75 31.28 -28.71
C GLY A 119 -32.07 32.49 -27.83
N LEU A 120 -31.82 32.41 -26.53
CA LEU A 120 -32.19 33.41 -25.53
C LEU A 120 -31.01 34.35 -25.19
N GLY A 121 -30.10 34.56 -26.14
CA GLY A 121 -28.96 35.46 -25.99
C GLY A 121 -29.33 36.95 -25.88
N GLY A 122 -28.33 37.79 -25.69
CA GLY A 122 -28.50 39.24 -25.58
C GLY A 122 -29.06 39.87 -26.86
N ARG A 123 -29.75 41.01 -26.72
CA ARG A 123 -30.30 41.73 -27.87
C ARG A 123 -29.17 42.22 -28.79
N GLY A 124 -29.16 41.75 -30.04
CA GLY A 124 -28.13 42.08 -31.02
C GLY A 124 -26.89 41.17 -30.99
N GLU A 125 -26.88 40.14 -30.15
CA GLU A 125 -25.81 39.15 -30.09
C GLU A 125 -25.80 38.29 -31.37
N ARG A 126 -24.62 38.13 -31.98
CA ARG A 126 -24.43 37.28 -33.17
C ARG A 126 -23.68 36.03 -32.77
N TRP A 127 -24.23 34.90 -33.16
CA TRP A 127 -23.65 33.59 -32.93
C TRP A 127 -22.34 33.45 -33.70
N PHE A 128 -21.33 32.88 -33.06
CA PHE A 128 -20.15 32.44 -33.78
C PHE A 128 -20.55 31.29 -34.71
N ARG A 129 -20.37 31.51 -36.01
CA ARG A 129 -20.53 30.49 -37.05
C ARG A 129 -19.34 30.62 -37.97
N LEU A 130 -18.72 29.49 -38.30
CA LEU A 130 -17.70 29.46 -39.34
C LEU A 130 -18.32 29.92 -40.66
N ALA A 131 -17.59 30.77 -41.39
CA ALA A 131 -18.00 31.20 -42.71
C ALA A 131 -18.15 29.97 -43.63
N PRO A 132 -19.07 29.99 -44.61
CA PRO A 132 -19.13 28.94 -45.62
C PRO A 132 -17.76 28.79 -46.30
N GLY A 133 -17.15 27.60 -46.25
CA GLY A 133 -15.82 27.34 -46.81
C GLY A 133 -14.64 27.69 -45.90
N ALA A 134 -14.88 27.97 -44.61
CA ALA A 134 -13.79 28.08 -43.64
C ALA A 134 -12.97 26.77 -43.58
N PRO A 135 -11.64 26.83 -43.40
CA PRO A 135 -10.80 25.66 -43.17
C PRO A 135 -11.30 24.85 -41.97
N GLU A 136 -11.12 23.52 -42.02
CA GLU A 136 -11.45 22.66 -40.89
C GLU A 136 -10.59 23.06 -39.68
N PRO A 137 -11.19 23.27 -38.49
CA PRO A 137 -10.43 23.61 -37.30
C PRO A 137 -9.47 22.47 -36.95
N ALA A 138 -8.27 22.84 -36.48
CA ALA A 138 -7.31 21.87 -35.99
C ALA A 138 -7.92 21.05 -34.83
N VAL A 139 -7.58 19.76 -34.77
CA VAL A 139 -8.04 18.87 -33.70
C VAL A 139 -7.52 19.40 -32.37
N ILE A 140 -8.44 19.75 -31.47
CA ILE A 140 -8.09 20.20 -30.12
C ILE A 140 -7.76 18.96 -29.28
N VAL A 141 -6.51 18.86 -28.83
CA VAL A 141 -6.11 17.88 -27.80
C VAL A 141 -6.61 18.39 -26.44
N PRO A 142 -7.38 17.58 -25.67
CA PRO A 142 -7.86 18.00 -24.35
C PRO A 142 -6.70 18.41 -23.44
N LEU A 143 -6.90 19.44 -22.62
CA LEU A 143 -5.93 19.83 -21.59
C LEU A 143 -5.66 18.62 -20.67
N GLY A 144 -4.42 18.14 -20.64
CA GLY A 144 -4.00 17.00 -19.83
C GLY A 144 -4.08 15.63 -20.51
N ALA A 145 -4.50 15.55 -21.78
CA ALA A 145 -4.17 14.40 -22.60
C ALA A 145 -2.69 14.46 -22.96
N ASP A 146 -1.96 13.34 -22.83
CA ASP A 146 -0.58 13.26 -23.28
C ASP A 146 -0.56 13.59 -24.78
N PRO A 147 0.19 14.63 -25.21
CA PRO A 147 0.34 14.88 -26.64
C PRO A 147 0.96 13.64 -27.28
N GLU A 148 0.41 13.20 -28.42
CA GLU A 148 1.02 12.14 -29.22
C GLU A 148 2.48 12.50 -29.51
N ASP A 149 3.40 11.75 -28.89
CA ASP A 149 4.85 11.69 -29.14
C ASP A 149 5.49 13.01 -29.63
N ALA A 150 5.14 14.13 -29.01
CA ALA A 150 5.85 15.37 -29.26
C ALA A 150 7.27 15.20 -28.70
N PRO A 151 8.33 15.41 -29.51
CA PRO A 151 9.68 15.38 -28.99
C PRO A 151 9.76 16.35 -27.82
N PRO A 152 10.47 16.01 -26.71
CA PRO A 152 10.49 16.85 -25.52
C PRO A 152 11.12 18.20 -25.85
N SER A 153 10.28 19.20 -26.14
CA SER A 153 10.67 20.60 -26.20
C SER A 153 10.80 21.12 -24.78
N ARG A 154 11.77 21.99 -24.54
CA ARG A 154 11.81 22.71 -23.26
C ARG A 154 10.73 23.78 -23.35
N PRO A 155 9.84 23.93 -22.35
CA PRO A 155 8.77 24.92 -22.39
C PRO A 155 9.24 26.36 -22.68
N ILE A 156 10.49 26.68 -22.33
CA ILE A 156 11.09 27.99 -22.63
C ILE A 156 11.35 28.17 -24.14
N ASP A 157 11.72 27.12 -24.86
CA ASP A 157 12.01 27.18 -26.29
C ASP A 157 10.69 27.45 -27.05
N ASP A 158 9.59 26.78 -26.66
CA ASP A 158 8.25 27.02 -27.23
C ASP A 158 7.74 28.44 -26.94
N TRP A 159 8.05 28.99 -25.76
CA TRP A 159 7.70 30.37 -25.42
C TRP A 159 8.54 31.37 -26.21
N MET A 160 9.82 31.07 -26.44
CA MET A 160 10.70 31.93 -27.22
C MET A 160 10.27 31.94 -28.69
N ASP A 161 9.94 30.78 -29.26
CA ASP A 161 9.39 30.68 -30.61
C ASP A 161 8.07 31.46 -30.75
N LEU A 162 7.15 31.30 -29.80
CA LEU A 162 5.87 32.01 -29.83
C LEU A 162 6.01 33.55 -29.70
N LEU A 163 6.99 34.01 -28.91
CA LEU A 163 7.19 35.44 -28.65
C LEU A 163 8.08 36.13 -29.69
N PHE A 164 9.03 35.41 -30.28
CA PHE A 164 10.08 35.99 -31.11
C PHE A 164 10.09 35.45 -32.55
N GLY A 165 9.39 34.35 -32.83
CA GLY A 165 9.07 33.84 -34.16
C GLY A 165 10.28 33.62 -35.05
N ASP A 166 11.12 32.65 -34.70
CA ASP A 166 12.23 32.22 -35.57
C ASP A 166 11.71 31.44 -36.80
#